data_AF-A0A1G6KGT9-F1
#
_entry.id   AF-A0A1G6KGT9-F1
#
_cell.length_a   1.000
_cell.length_b   1.000
_cell.length_c   1.000
_cell.angle_alpha   90.00
_cell.angle_beta   90.00
_cell.angle_gamma   90.00
#
_symmetry.space_group_name_H-M   'P 1'
#
loop_
_entity.id
_entity.type
_entity.pdbx_description
1 polymer ?
#
loop_
_entity_poly.entity_id
_entity_poly.type
_entity_poly.pdbx_seq_one_letter_code
_entity_poly.pdbx_strand_id
1 'polypeptide(L)' 'MIHHNGMRAVHPGEILKEEYMLPLELSSNALAKKLGVTPTRINDIV' A
#
# COMPACT_ATOMS: atom_id res chain seq x y z
N MET A 1 13.30 -21.09 -22.70
CA MET A 1 13.91 -19.76 -22.48
C MET A 1 12.92 -18.92 -21.69
N ILE A 2 13.33 -18.32 -20.58
CA ILE A 2 12.43 -17.52 -19.72
C ILE A 2 12.60 -16.05 -20.12
N HIS A 3 11.63 -15.47 -20.81
CA HIS A 3 11.64 -14.05 -21.18
C HIS A 3 11.34 -13.20 -19.93
N HIS A 4 12.30 -12.37 -19.50
CA HIS A 4 12.10 -11.40 -18.44
C HIS A 4 11.70 -10.06 -19.06
N ASN A 5 10.54 -9.52 -18.69
CA ASN A 5 9.97 -8.27 -19.22
C ASN A 5 10.73 -7.00 -18.75
N GLY A 6 11.77 -7.13 -17.92
CA GLY A 6 12.63 -6.01 -17.49
C GLY A 6 11.96 -4.94 -16.61
N MET A 7 10.67 -5.07 -16.29
CA MET A 7 9.94 -4.11 -15.46
C MET A 7 10.20 -4.31 -13.97
N ARG A 8 10.31 -3.20 -13.22
CA ARG A 8 10.38 -3.24 -11.75
C ARG A 8 9.06 -3.76 -11.20
N ALA A 9 9.14 -4.72 -10.27
CA ALA A 9 7.99 -5.09 -9.47
C ALA A 9 7.61 -3.92 -8.55
N VAL A 10 6.38 -3.43 -8.68
CA VAL A 10 5.81 -2.40 -7.82
C VAL A 10 4.92 -3.08 -6.79
N HIS A 11 5.19 -2.85 -5.50
CA HIS A 11 4.34 -3.40 -4.44
C HIS A 11 3.05 -2.57 -4.34
N PRO A 12 1.87 -3.19 -4.15
CA PRO A 12 0.62 -2.45 -3.96
C PRO A 12 0.67 -1.43 -2.82
N GLY A 13 1.45 -1.72 -1.77
CA GLY A 13 1.71 -0.78 -0.67
C GLY A 13 2.41 0.50 -1.09
N GLU A 14 3.33 0.43 -2.06
CA GLU A 14 3.99 1.63 -2.57
C GLU A 14 2.96 2.57 -3.20
N ILE A 15 2.04 2.03 -4.00
CA ILE A 15 0.96 2.83 -4.61
C ILE A 15 0.00 3.37 -3.54
N LEU A 16 -0.43 2.52 -2.60
CA LEU A 16 -1.32 2.95 -1.51
C LEU A 16 -0.71 4.10 -0.69
N LYS A 17 0.60 4.01 -0.41
CA LYS A 17 1.32 5.01 0.38
C LYS A 17 1.47 6.33 -0.38
N GLU A 18 2.02 6.27 -1.58
CA GLU A 18 2.42 7.45 -2.34
C GLU A 18 1.22 8.19 -2.95
N GLU A 19 0.20 7.46 -3.43
CA GLU A 19 -0.92 8.07 -4.14
C GLU A 19 -2.12 8.40 -3.23
N TYR A 20 -2.21 7.79 -2.04
CA TYR A 20 -3.39 7.96 -1.16
C TYR A 20 -3.01 8.38 0.25
N MET A 21 -2.14 7.64 0.94
CA MET A 21 -1.89 7.90 2.36
C MET A 21 -1.12 9.20 2.60
N LEU A 22 -0.05 9.45 1.84
CA LEU A 22 0.73 10.69 1.97
C LEU A 22 -0.08 11.93 1.56
N PRO A 23 -0.77 11.98 0.41
CA PRO A 23 -1.54 13.17 0.01
C PRO A 23 -2.71 13.49 0.95
N LEU A 24 -3.26 12.48 1.64
CA LEU A 24 -4.38 12.64 2.56
C LEU A 24 -3.93 12.73 4.04
N GLU A 25 -2.62 12.74 4.30
CA GLU A 25 -2.05 12.75 5.66
C GLU A 25 -2.59 11.62 6.55
N LEU A 26 -2.84 10.45 5.96
CA LEU A 26 -3.40 9.29 6.65
C LEU A 26 -2.28 8.38 7.17
N SER A 27 -2.33 8.10 8.48
CA SER A 27 -1.59 6.96 9.04
C SER A 27 -2.29 5.63 8.73
N SER A 28 -1.56 4.51 8.78
CA SER A 28 -2.13 3.17 8.63
C SER A 28 -3.29 2.91 9.61
N ASN A 29 -3.15 3.41 10.84
CA ASN A 29 -4.20 3.34 11.86
C ASN A 29 -5.45 4.15 11.49
N ALA A 30 -5.28 5.36 10.95
CA ALA A 30 -6.39 6.21 10.53
C ALA A 30 -7.13 5.60 9.33
N LEU A 31 -6.39 5.04 8.37
CA LEU A 31 -6.95 4.32 7.23
C LEU A 31 -7.72 3.07 7.68
N ALA A 32 -7.11 2.25 8.53
CA ALA A 32 -7.73 1.03 9.06
C ALA A 32 -9.05 1.33 9.78
N LYS A 33 -9.08 2.39 10.60
CA LYS A 33 -10.29 2.85 11.30
C LYS A 33 -11.40 3.26 10.32
N LYS A 34 -11.06 3.99 9.25
CA LYS A 34 -12.04 4.42 8.23
C LYS A 34 -12.60 3.25 7.41
N LEU A 35 -11.77 2.22 7.17
CA LEU A 35 -12.17 1.02 6.42
C LEU A 35 -12.80 -0.07 7.31
N GLY A 36 -12.84 0.11 8.63
CA GLY A 36 -13.39 -0.87 9.56
C GLY A 36 -12.58 -2.16 9.66
N VAL A 37 -11.27 -2.09 9.43
CA VAL A 37 -10.33 -3.24 9.50
C VAL A 37 -9.31 -3.07 10.62
N THR A 38 -8.62 -4.14 10.98
CA THR A 38 -7.50 -4.07 11.93
C THR A 38 -6.30 -3.36 11.29
N PRO A 39 -5.52 -2.55 12.04
CA PRO A 39 -4.32 -1.90 11.51
C PRO A 39 -3.29 -2.86 10.89
N THR A 40 -3.20 -4.09 11.41
CA THR A 40 -2.34 -5.15 10.85
C THR A 40 -2.61 -5.38 9.37
N ARG A 41 -3.87 -5.31 8.92
CA ARG A 41 -4.22 -5.49 7.50
C ARG A 41 -3.61 -4.43 6.59
N ILE A 42 -3.43 -3.21 7.08
CA ILE A 42 -2.81 -2.13 6.32
C ILE A 42 -1.28 -2.27 6.36
N ASN A 43 -0.72 -2.67 7.51
CA ASN A 43 0.72 -2.89 7.67
C ASN A 43 1.24 -4.10 6.89
N ASP A 44 0.40 -5.12 6.64
CA ASP A 44 0.78 -6.26 5.78
C ASP A 44 0.89 -5.84 4.29
N ILE A 45 0.32 -4.68 3.94
CA ILE A 45 0.33 -4.12 2.57
C ILE A 45 1.45 -3.08 2.42
N VAL A 46 1.74 -2.26 3.45
CA VAL A 46 2.58 -1.05 3.36
C VAL A 46 3.90 -1.14 4.10
#